data_AF-A0A1I2BYZ4-F1
#
_entry.id   AF-A0A1I2BYZ4-F1
#
_cell.length_a   1.000
_cell.length_b   1.000
_cell.length_c   1.000
_cell.angle_alpha   90.00
_cell.angle_beta   90.00
_cell.angle_gamma   90.00
#
_symmetry.space_group_name_H-M   'P 1'
#
loop_
_entity.id
_entity.type
_entity.pdbx_description
1 polymer ?
#
loop_
_entity_poly.entity_id
_entity_poly.type
_entity_poly.pdbx_seq_one_letter_code
_entity_poly.pdbx_strand_id
1 'polypeptide(L)'
;MKYRLPLSPALLLVLACSPKFEPGESASDSQTGTETAGTTSGSSGDGTVTMGHSQTSANPSDPVSTTAGQTVTTLPTSDGTTLVPVTEGSATDGDPSDTHSSTVSTVTTGIESTSIGSDSFSTGASCNDPLGQPQNSSCTDASGCGCESGKCFLVPALGGFCGECLGDDDCPDGGCTVANPIAGVGSVCNLGKAGDGCESDAACSDPTAQDCSPVLSVPGIITVATCGECKTDADCPAQAPHCTPDYDIPDFSGQKKCKAAGSVPNDAGCDFAGTGDQACASGFCGEANVMGLLKLGICGECNSDADCPVNQLCTDPGVDLDMGVLLGSVCQ
;
A
#
# COMPACT_ATOMS: atom_id res chain seq x y z
N MET A 1 60.05 -9.41 34.58
CA MET A 1 59.17 -8.57 33.74
C MET A 1 57.78 -9.18 33.78
N LYS A 2 56.80 -8.37 34.18
CA LYS A 2 55.43 -8.79 34.51
C LYS A 2 54.60 -9.03 33.24
N TYR A 3 54.00 -10.22 33.12
CA TYR A 3 52.97 -10.54 32.16
C TYR A 3 51.64 -9.86 32.53
N ARG A 4 50.96 -9.28 31.55
CA ARG A 4 49.52 -8.94 31.61
C ARG A 4 48.86 -9.32 30.29
N LEU A 5 48.03 -10.35 30.32
CA LEU A 5 46.98 -10.59 29.31
C LEU A 5 45.70 -9.86 29.77
N PRO A 6 44.91 -9.28 28.84
CA PRO A 6 43.60 -8.72 29.17
C PRO A 6 42.53 -9.81 29.29
N LEU A 7 41.83 -9.79 30.42
CA LEU A 7 40.60 -10.52 30.70
C LEU A 7 39.47 -9.93 29.85
N SER A 8 38.80 -10.75 29.03
CA SER A 8 37.47 -10.41 28.49
C SER A 8 36.39 -10.76 29.51
N PRO A 9 35.38 -9.90 29.75
CA PRO A 9 34.26 -10.24 30.61
C PRO A 9 33.27 -11.12 29.85
N ALA A 10 33.02 -12.31 30.40
CA ALA A 10 31.90 -13.16 30.02
C ALA A 10 30.60 -12.48 30.44
N LEU A 11 29.73 -12.21 29.46
CA LEU A 11 28.38 -11.73 29.67
C LEU A 11 27.53 -12.90 30.20
N LEU A 12 27.18 -12.82 31.48
CA LEU A 12 26.37 -13.81 32.19
C LEU A 12 24.89 -13.48 31.94
N LEU A 13 24.24 -14.20 31.02
CA LEU A 13 22.80 -14.08 30.80
C LEU A 13 22.06 -14.93 31.85
N VAL A 14 21.38 -14.26 32.78
CA VAL A 14 20.52 -14.89 33.79
C VAL A 14 19.13 -15.08 33.18
N LEU A 15 18.76 -16.32 32.85
CA LEU A 15 17.36 -16.70 32.61
C LEU A 15 16.67 -16.91 33.97
N ALA A 16 15.64 -16.11 34.26
CA ALA A 16 14.77 -16.29 35.42
C ALA A 16 13.31 -16.50 34.99
N CYS A 17 12.78 -17.65 35.42
CA CYS A 17 11.39 -17.96 35.80
C CYS A 17 10.24 -17.81 34.78
N SER A 18 9.81 -18.96 34.23
CA SER A 18 8.44 -19.21 33.80
C SER A 18 7.57 -19.67 35.00
N PRO A 19 6.32 -19.22 35.14
CA PRO A 19 5.36 -19.88 36.03
C PRO A 19 4.74 -21.10 35.34
N LYS A 20 4.61 -22.14 36.16
CA LYS A 20 4.04 -23.46 35.92
C LYS A 20 2.52 -23.35 35.79
N PHE A 21 1.96 -23.74 34.65
CA PHE A 21 0.52 -23.83 34.43
C PHE A 21 0.07 -25.27 34.73
N GLU A 22 -0.77 -25.46 35.75
CA GLU A 22 -1.41 -26.73 36.06
C GLU A 22 -2.77 -26.82 35.35
N PRO A 23 -3.11 -27.94 34.70
CA PRO A 23 -4.43 -28.12 34.10
C PRO A 23 -5.42 -28.54 35.19
N GLY A 24 -6.38 -27.66 35.49
CA GLY A 24 -7.52 -27.97 36.34
C GLY A 24 -8.56 -28.77 35.55
N GLU A 25 -8.75 -30.02 35.97
CA GLU A 25 -9.89 -30.86 35.62
C GLU A 25 -11.20 -30.20 36.06
N SER A 26 -12.20 -30.16 35.18
CA SER A 26 -13.60 -30.06 35.58
C SER A 26 -14.45 -30.85 34.59
N ALA A 27 -14.70 -32.10 34.97
CA ALA A 27 -15.82 -32.89 34.49
C ALA A 27 -17.12 -32.35 35.10
N SER A 28 -18.17 -32.20 34.30
CA SER A 28 -19.57 -32.35 34.71
C SER A 28 -20.47 -32.53 33.49
N ASP A 29 -20.72 -33.80 33.20
CA ASP A 29 -22.00 -34.43 32.86
C ASP A 29 -23.12 -33.63 32.17
N SER A 30 -23.46 -34.14 30.99
CA SER A 30 -24.74 -34.77 30.68
C SER A 30 -26.02 -33.98 30.97
N GLN A 31 -26.64 -33.46 29.91
CA GLN A 31 -28.09 -33.64 29.74
C GLN A 31 -28.49 -33.65 28.26
N THR A 32 -28.93 -34.84 27.85
CA THR A 32 -29.75 -35.20 26.70
C THR A 32 -31.00 -34.32 26.59
N GLY A 33 -31.13 -33.59 25.47
CA GLY A 33 -32.31 -32.82 25.10
C GLY A 33 -32.90 -33.34 23.80
N THR A 34 -33.92 -34.18 23.93
CA THR A 34 -34.76 -34.81 22.90
C THR A 34 -35.24 -33.84 21.81
N GLU A 35 -34.91 -34.15 20.56
CA GLU A 35 -35.49 -33.52 19.38
C GLU A 35 -36.99 -33.85 19.30
N THR A 36 -37.84 -32.82 19.38
CA THR A 36 -39.27 -32.95 19.10
C THR A 36 -39.52 -32.47 17.67
N ALA A 37 -39.84 -33.42 16.80
CA ALA A 37 -40.36 -33.16 15.47
C ALA A 37 -41.70 -32.41 15.57
N GLY A 38 -41.75 -31.21 15.01
CA GLY A 38 -42.96 -30.40 14.88
C GLY A 38 -43.17 -30.03 13.41
N THR A 39 -44.02 -30.78 12.73
CA THR A 39 -44.50 -30.54 11.37
C THR A 39 -45.79 -29.72 11.43
N THR A 40 -45.83 -28.53 10.82
CA THR A 40 -47.05 -27.87 10.30
C THR A 40 -46.65 -26.78 9.31
N SER A 41 -46.97 -26.92 8.02
CA SER A 41 -48.06 -26.18 7.33
C SER A 41 -47.78 -24.66 7.23
N GLY A 42 -47.50 -24.06 6.06
CA GLY A 42 -48.27 -24.09 4.82
C GLY A 42 -48.97 -22.74 4.62
N SER A 43 -48.41 -21.87 3.78
CA SER A 43 -49.04 -20.74 3.05
C SER A 43 -47.96 -20.08 2.18
N SER A 44 -47.85 -20.31 0.87
CA SER A 44 -48.75 -19.85 -0.21
C SER A 44 -49.11 -18.36 -0.08
N GLY A 45 -48.13 -17.50 -0.37
CA GLY A 45 -48.31 -16.08 -0.65
C GLY A 45 -47.72 -15.77 -2.02
N ASP A 46 -48.56 -15.87 -3.03
CA ASP A 46 -48.31 -15.54 -4.43
C ASP A 46 -48.16 -14.01 -4.56
N GLY A 47 -46.96 -13.55 -4.90
CA GLY A 47 -46.58 -12.14 -4.99
C GLY A 47 -46.01 -11.83 -6.37
N THR A 48 -46.89 -11.70 -7.35
CA THR A 48 -46.61 -11.28 -8.73
C THR A 48 -45.73 -10.01 -8.77
N VAL A 49 -44.53 -10.18 -9.32
CA VAL A 49 -43.61 -9.11 -9.71
C VAL A 49 -44.20 -8.37 -10.91
N THR A 50 -44.61 -7.12 -10.70
CA THR A 50 -44.93 -6.19 -11.79
C THR A 50 -43.69 -5.38 -12.12
N MET A 51 -42.97 -5.76 -13.18
CA MET A 51 -41.89 -4.94 -13.76
C MET A 51 -42.50 -3.80 -14.58
N GLY A 52 -42.60 -2.62 -13.98
CA GLY A 52 -42.89 -1.37 -14.68
C GLY A 52 -41.63 -0.78 -15.31
N HIS A 53 -41.41 -1.06 -16.58
CA HIS A 53 -40.48 -0.32 -17.43
C HIS A 53 -41.05 1.08 -17.70
N SER A 54 -40.43 2.12 -17.12
CA SER A 54 -40.59 3.51 -17.59
C SER A 54 -39.31 3.95 -18.29
N GLN A 55 -39.31 3.80 -19.61
CA GLN A 55 -38.40 4.49 -20.50
C GLN A 55 -38.87 5.93 -20.63
N THR A 56 -38.06 6.89 -20.19
CA THR A 56 -38.22 8.29 -20.59
C THR A 56 -37.01 8.68 -21.42
N SER A 57 -37.20 8.61 -22.72
CA SER A 57 -36.33 9.12 -23.76
C SER A 57 -36.48 10.65 -23.84
N ALA A 58 -35.39 11.39 -23.64
CA ALA A 58 -35.28 12.78 -24.04
C ALA A 58 -33.82 13.08 -24.43
N ASN A 59 -33.58 13.05 -25.74
CA ASN A 59 -32.42 13.65 -26.40
C ASN A 59 -32.81 15.08 -26.88
N PRO A 60 -31.92 15.86 -27.49
CA PRO A 60 -31.09 16.91 -26.90
C PRO A 60 -31.58 18.32 -27.25
N SER A 61 -31.16 19.33 -26.49
CA SER A 61 -31.29 20.74 -26.88
C SER A 61 -29.97 21.46 -26.70
N ASP A 62 -29.31 21.74 -27.81
CA ASP A 62 -28.29 22.78 -27.95
C ASP A 62 -28.84 24.14 -27.49
N PRO A 63 -27.95 25.02 -27.01
CA PRO A 63 -28.01 26.37 -27.54
C PRO A 63 -26.64 26.93 -27.97
N VAL A 64 -26.60 27.25 -29.27
CA VAL A 64 -26.22 28.56 -29.82
C VAL A 64 -24.88 29.17 -29.37
N SER A 65 -23.93 29.03 -30.30
CA SER A 65 -22.82 29.94 -30.61
C SER A 65 -23.12 31.42 -30.38
N THR A 66 -22.24 32.11 -29.64
CA THR A 66 -22.06 33.56 -29.79
C THR A 66 -20.57 33.89 -29.90
N THR A 67 -20.21 34.43 -31.06
CA THR A 67 -18.88 34.90 -31.45
C THR A 67 -18.64 36.34 -30.98
N ALA A 68 -17.55 36.55 -30.24
CA ALA A 68 -16.78 37.80 -30.16
C ALA A 68 -15.41 37.40 -29.57
N GLY A 69 -14.29 37.39 -30.29
CA GLY A 69 -13.74 38.50 -31.04
C GLY A 69 -12.71 39.21 -30.15
N GLN A 70 -11.50 38.67 -30.00
CA GLN A 70 -10.37 39.42 -29.43
C GLN A 70 -9.05 39.09 -30.13
N THR A 71 -8.75 40.00 -31.05
CA THR A 71 -7.48 40.59 -31.46
C THR A 71 -6.18 39.89 -31.04
N VAL A 72 -5.51 39.33 -32.04
CA VAL A 72 -4.08 39.02 -32.06
C VAL A 72 -3.31 40.34 -32.14
N THR A 73 -2.49 40.64 -31.13
CA THR A 73 -1.43 41.64 -31.20
C THR A 73 -0.10 40.94 -30.97
N THR A 74 0.58 40.63 -32.07
CA THR A 74 2.00 40.27 -32.09
C THR A 74 2.84 41.54 -32.16
N LEU A 75 3.78 41.71 -31.24
CA LEU A 75 4.97 42.56 -31.41
C LEU A 75 6.19 41.86 -30.81
N PRO A 76 7.38 41.98 -31.44
CA PRO A 76 8.58 41.22 -31.07
C PRO A 76 9.57 42.02 -30.21
N THR A 77 10.57 41.28 -29.71
CA THR A 77 11.93 41.73 -29.35
C THR A 77 12.16 42.31 -27.95
N SER A 78 12.98 41.63 -27.14
CA SER A 78 14.34 42.09 -26.80
C SER A 78 15.06 41.17 -25.80
N ASP A 79 16.27 40.78 -26.17
CA ASP A 79 17.34 40.31 -25.29
C ASP A 79 17.56 41.24 -24.09
N GLY A 80 17.80 40.65 -22.92
CA GLY A 80 18.02 41.38 -21.67
C GLY A 80 18.75 40.56 -20.63
N THR A 81 20.00 40.20 -20.92
CA THR A 81 20.96 39.65 -19.94
C THR A 81 21.12 40.63 -18.77
N THR A 82 20.68 40.25 -17.58
CA THR A 82 20.92 41.01 -16.34
C THR A 82 21.84 40.22 -15.43
N LEU A 83 23.06 40.74 -15.30
CA LEU A 83 24.11 40.27 -14.41
C LEU A 83 23.77 40.62 -12.95
N VAL A 84 23.86 39.64 -12.06
CA VAL A 84 23.72 39.83 -10.62
C VAL A 84 25.11 40.15 -10.03
N PRO A 85 25.27 41.15 -9.16
CA PRO A 85 26.56 41.54 -8.61
C PRO A 85 27.08 40.53 -7.57
N VAL A 86 28.29 40.04 -7.81
CA VAL A 86 29.11 39.30 -6.84
C VAL A 86 29.57 40.26 -5.75
N THR A 87 29.28 39.91 -4.50
CA THR A 87 29.80 40.61 -3.32
C THR A 87 31.03 39.88 -2.81
N GLU A 88 32.19 40.52 -2.91
CA GLU A 88 33.44 40.07 -2.31
C GLU A 88 33.45 40.40 -0.80
N GLY A 89 33.69 39.39 0.02
CA GLY A 89 33.97 39.50 1.45
C GLY A 89 35.25 38.74 1.78
N SER A 90 36.20 39.43 2.39
CA SER A 90 37.62 39.08 2.48
C SER A 90 38.02 38.56 3.87
N ALA A 91 39.05 37.69 3.89
CA ALA A 91 39.96 37.28 4.98
C ALA A 91 39.39 36.35 6.08
N THR A 92 40.08 35.33 6.62
CA THR A 92 41.52 35.15 6.94
C THR A 92 41.94 33.67 7.05
N ASP A 93 43.22 33.43 6.71
CA ASP A 93 44.21 32.41 7.12
C ASP A 93 43.85 31.24 8.06
N GLY A 94 44.33 30.04 7.68
CA GLY A 94 44.49 28.89 8.57
C GLY A 94 44.86 27.57 7.89
N ASP A 95 46.07 27.46 7.32
CA ASP A 95 46.82 26.20 7.05
C ASP A 95 47.81 25.99 8.24
N PRO A 96 48.34 24.79 8.62
CA PRO A 96 48.56 23.59 7.78
C PRO A 96 48.32 22.21 8.43
N SER A 97 48.11 21.19 7.57
CA SER A 97 49.04 20.03 7.37
C SER A 97 48.34 18.84 6.72
N ASP A 98 48.87 18.46 5.55
CA ASP A 98 49.18 17.11 5.04
C ASP A 98 48.25 15.92 5.36
N THR A 99 47.82 15.21 4.31
CA THR A 99 48.40 13.89 3.96
C THR A 99 47.95 13.44 2.56
N HIS A 100 48.94 13.14 1.72
CA HIS A 100 48.86 12.48 0.42
C HIS A 100 48.06 11.16 0.44
N SER A 101 47.23 10.93 -0.58
CA SER A 101 47.02 9.57 -1.09
C SER A 101 46.69 9.57 -2.58
N SER A 102 47.39 8.69 -3.28
CA SER A 102 47.55 8.61 -4.73
C SER A 102 46.33 8.05 -5.45
N THR A 103 45.84 8.73 -6.48
CA THR A 103 44.89 8.17 -7.43
C THR A 103 45.64 7.49 -8.57
N VAL A 104 45.53 6.17 -8.65
CA VAL A 104 46.04 5.35 -9.75
C VAL A 104 45.10 5.49 -10.94
N SER A 105 45.59 6.11 -12.02
CA SER A 105 44.95 6.09 -13.33
C SER A 105 44.95 4.67 -13.88
N THR A 106 43.77 4.07 -14.02
CA THR A 106 43.61 2.81 -14.76
C THR A 106 43.29 3.16 -16.22
N VAL A 107 44.18 2.75 -17.10
CA VAL A 107 44.07 2.85 -18.56
C VAL A 107 43.04 1.82 -19.03
N THR A 108 41.92 2.27 -19.58
CA THR A 108 40.97 1.40 -20.30
C THR A 108 41.40 1.33 -21.76
N THR A 109 42.03 0.20 -22.12
CA THR A 109 42.40 -0.15 -23.48
C THR A 109 41.13 -0.42 -24.30
N GLY A 110 40.96 0.31 -25.39
CA GLY A 110 39.93 0.04 -26.39
C GLY A 110 40.17 -1.31 -27.05
N ILE A 111 39.10 -2.10 -27.16
CA ILE A 111 39.03 -3.27 -28.02
C ILE A 111 37.84 -3.05 -28.96
N GLU A 112 38.16 -2.73 -30.21
CA GLU A 112 37.23 -2.79 -31.32
C GLU A 112 36.76 -4.25 -31.46
N SER A 113 35.47 -4.49 -31.26
CA SER A 113 34.83 -5.78 -31.60
C SER A 113 34.11 -5.65 -32.93
N THR A 114 34.64 -6.40 -33.88
CA THR A 114 34.11 -6.63 -35.22
C THR A 114 32.78 -7.38 -35.12
N SER A 115 31.75 -6.85 -35.79
CA SER A 115 30.45 -7.49 -35.95
C SER A 115 30.54 -8.66 -36.92
N ILE A 116 30.25 -9.87 -36.43
CA ILE A 116 30.00 -11.05 -37.26
C ILE A 116 28.92 -11.92 -36.62
N GLY A 117 27.82 -12.14 -37.36
CA GLY A 117 27.16 -13.44 -37.46
C GLY A 117 26.23 -13.88 -36.33
N SER A 118 24.94 -13.86 -36.67
CA SER A 118 23.76 -14.47 -36.07
C SER A 118 23.93 -15.87 -35.43
N ASP A 119 22.99 -16.14 -34.52
CA ASP A 119 22.60 -17.44 -33.94
C ASP A 119 23.39 -17.95 -32.73
N SER A 120 23.41 -17.13 -31.66
CA SER A 120 23.61 -17.65 -30.31
C SER A 120 22.30 -18.29 -29.82
N PHE A 121 22.15 -19.59 -30.02
CA PHE A 121 21.23 -20.39 -29.22
C PHE A 121 21.80 -20.45 -27.80
N SER A 122 21.49 -19.42 -27.01
CA SER A 122 21.58 -19.50 -25.56
C SER A 122 20.70 -20.67 -25.15
N THR A 123 21.28 -21.68 -24.48
CA THR A 123 20.53 -22.70 -23.74
C THR A 123 19.91 -22.04 -22.50
N GLY A 124 19.11 -21.00 -22.76
CA GLY A 124 18.38 -20.24 -21.75
C GLY A 124 17.48 -21.18 -20.98
N ALA A 125 17.39 -20.94 -19.67
CA ALA A 125 16.50 -21.67 -18.80
C ALA A 125 15.14 -21.85 -19.49
N SER A 126 14.67 -23.09 -19.55
CA SER A 126 13.40 -23.41 -20.19
C SER A 126 12.31 -22.63 -19.49
N CYS A 127 11.69 -21.70 -20.22
CA CYS A 127 10.49 -21.01 -19.78
C CYS A 127 9.42 -22.05 -19.45
N ASN A 128 8.96 -22.10 -18.21
CA ASN A 128 7.85 -22.99 -17.85
C ASN A 128 6.50 -22.39 -18.28
N ASP A 129 6.44 -21.07 -18.42
CA ASP A 129 5.26 -20.34 -18.84
C ASP A 129 5.17 -20.26 -20.39
N PRO A 130 3.96 -20.37 -20.98
CA PRO A 130 3.73 -20.07 -22.40
C PRO A 130 4.30 -18.70 -22.80
N LEU A 131 4.91 -18.61 -23.99
CA LEU A 131 5.51 -17.37 -24.49
C LEU A 131 4.45 -16.38 -25.00
N GLY A 132 4.70 -15.08 -24.79
CA GLY A 132 3.90 -13.98 -25.33
C GLY A 132 2.52 -13.84 -24.69
N GLN A 133 2.41 -14.17 -23.40
CA GLN A 133 1.18 -14.00 -22.65
C GLN A 133 0.85 -12.52 -22.46
N PRO A 134 -0.41 -12.11 -22.69
CA PRO A 134 -0.82 -10.72 -22.51
C PRO A 134 -0.79 -10.31 -21.03
N GLN A 135 -0.93 -9.01 -20.76
CA GLN A 135 -1.11 -8.49 -19.41
C GLN A 135 -2.24 -9.24 -18.66
N ASN A 136 -2.11 -9.32 -17.33
CA ASN A 136 -3.03 -10.02 -16.42
C ASN A 136 -3.05 -11.56 -16.57
N SER A 137 -2.25 -12.13 -17.48
CA SER A 137 -2.13 -13.59 -17.56
C SER A 137 -1.36 -14.13 -16.37
N SER A 138 -1.73 -15.31 -15.88
CA SER A 138 -1.01 -15.96 -14.80
C SER A 138 0.39 -16.37 -15.23
N CYS A 139 1.39 -16.10 -14.42
CA CYS A 139 2.77 -16.50 -14.63
C CYS A 139 3.34 -17.14 -13.36
N THR A 140 4.32 -18.02 -13.52
CA THR A 140 4.94 -18.78 -12.43
C THR A 140 6.43 -18.53 -12.30
N ASP A 141 7.05 -17.94 -13.33
CA ASP A 141 8.47 -17.60 -13.35
C ASP A 141 8.69 -16.12 -13.05
N ALA A 142 9.31 -15.83 -11.90
CA ALA A 142 9.66 -14.47 -11.47
C ALA A 142 10.63 -13.75 -12.42
N SER A 143 11.31 -14.45 -13.33
CA SER A 143 12.09 -13.81 -14.39
C SER A 143 11.24 -13.07 -15.42
N GLY A 144 9.90 -13.20 -15.36
CA GLY A 144 8.99 -12.65 -16.35
C GLY A 144 8.96 -13.42 -17.65
N CYS A 145 9.62 -14.58 -17.69
CA CYS A 145 9.57 -15.46 -18.82
C CYS A 145 8.11 -15.86 -19.11
N GLY A 146 7.71 -15.76 -20.37
CA GLY A 146 6.35 -16.06 -20.80
C GLY A 146 5.46 -14.84 -20.96
N CYS A 147 5.68 -13.79 -20.15
CA CYS A 147 4.94 -12.53 -20.30
C CYS A 147 5.41 -11.75 -21.53
N GLU A 148 4.48 -11.14 -22.27
CA GLU A 148 4.79 -10.26 -23.41
C GLU A 148 5.65 -9.07 -22.98
N SER A 149 5.41 -8.54 -21.79
CA SER A 149 6.21 -7.48 -21.16
C SER A 149 7.56 -7.93 -20.63
N GLY A 150 7.78 -9.26 -20.51
CA GLY A 150 8.92 -9.83 -19.79
C GLY A 150 8.89 -9.58 -18.29
N LYS A 151 7.72 -9.26 -17.70
CA LYS A 151 7.58 -8.95 -16.27
C LYS A 151 6.46 -9.77 -15.63
N CYS A 152 6.80 -10.59 -14.64
CA CYS A 152 5.88 -11.39 -13.86
C CYS A 152 5.94 -10.95 -12.39
N PHE A 153 4.87 -10.33 -11.89
CA PHE A 153 4.78 -9.99 -10.48
C PHE A 153 4.33 -11.22 -9.69
N LEU A 154 5.27 -11.85 -8.98
CA LEU A 154 5.02 -13.10 -8.25
C LEU A 154 4.75 -12.80 -6.77
N VAL A 155 3.55 -13.15 -6.31
CA VAL A 155 3.17 -13.11 -4.89
C VAL A 155 3.35 -14.51 -4.28
N PRO A 156 4.19 -14.68 -3.25
CA PRO A 156 4.31 -15.95 -2.55
C PRO A 156 2.93 -16.50 -2.13
N ALA A 157 2.70 -17.78 -2.38
CA ALA A 157 1.43 -18.51 -2.15
C ALA A 157 0.22 -18.15 -3.04
N LEU A 158 0.17 -16.97 -3.67
CA LEU A 158 -0.96 -16.57 -4.52
C LEU A 158 -0.67 -16.70 -6.03
N GLY A 159 0.58 -16.97 -6.41
CA GLY A 159 0.99 -17.05 -7.82
C GLY A 159 1.39 -15.69 -8.37
N GLY A 160 1.54 -15.57 -9.68
CA GLY A 160 1.98 -14.33 -10.31
C GLY A 160 1.11 -13.94 -11.49
N PHE A 161 1.18 -12.66 -11.84
CA PHE A 161 0.48 -12.09 -12.97
C PHE A 161 1.43 -11.26 -13.84
N CYS A 162 1.29 -11.38 -15.16
CA CYS A 162 2.02 -10.58 -16.12
C CYS A 162 1.59 -9.12 -15.99
N GLY A 163 2.54 -8.23 -15.70
CA GLY A 163 2.32 -6.79 -15.56
C GLY A 163 3.21 -5.99 -16.49
N GLU A 164 3.05 -4.67 -16.52
CA GLU A 164 3.89 -3.75 -17.30
C GLU A 164 5.10 -3.19 -16.54
N CYS A 165 5.11 -3.34 -15.21
CA CYS A 165 6.19 -2.91 -14.33
C CYS A 165 6.44 -3.91 -13.19
N LEU A 166 7.63 -3.90 -12.61
CA LEU A 166 7.98 -4.60 -11.38
C LEU A 166 8.31 -3.64 -10.23
N GLY A 167 8.59 -2.38 -10.55
CA GLY A 167 8.87 -1.30 -9.61
C GLY A 167 8.84 0.06 -10.32
N ASP A 168 9.11 1.15 -9.59
CA ASP A 168 8.97 2.51 -10.12
C ASP A 168 9.90 2.79 -11.32
N ASP A 169 11.11 2.20 -11.32
CA ASP A 169 12.12 2.39 -12.38
C ASP A 169 11.66 1.92 -13.78
N ASP A 170 10.60 1.11 -13.82
CA ASP A 170 9.97 0.64 -15.06
C ASP A 170 9.00 1.65 -15.67
N CYS A 171 8.65 2.71 -14.94
CA CYS A 171 7.60 3.66 -15.28
C CYS A 171 8.19 5.08 -15.39
N PRO A 172 8.36 5.64 -16.60
CA PRO A 172 9.11 6.88 -16.80
C PRO A 172 8.43 8.14 -16.21
N ASP A 173 7.11 8.10 -16.02
CA ASP A 173 6.29 9.26 -15.68
C ASP A 173 5.57 9.14 -14.31
N GLY A 174 5.92 8.14 -13.49
CA GLY A 174 5.21 7.88 -12.22
C GLY A 174 5.72 6.66 -11.47
N GLY A 175 4.81 5.89 -10.87
CA GLY A 175 5.12 4.69 -10.11
C GLY A 175 4.57 3.41 -10.72
N CYS A 176 4.83 2.31 -10.03
CA CYS A 176 4.26 1.00 -10.35
C CYS A 176 3.16 0.62 -9.35
N THR A 177 1.91 0.55 -9.82
CA THR A 177 0.81 -0.02 -9.04
C THR A 177 1.02 -1.52 -8.91
N VAL A 178 1.10 -1.98 -7.67
CA VAL A 178 1.26 -3.39 -7.30
C VAL A 178 0.10 -4.22 -7.86
N ALA A 179 0.40 -5.43 -8.33
CA ALA A 179 -0.62 -6.35 -8.86
C ALA A 179 -1.72 -6.62 -7.82
N ASN A 180 -2.97 -6.74 -8.28
CA ASN A 180 -4.09 -7.16 -7.44
C ASN A 180 -4.37 -8.66 -7.67
N PRO A 181 -3.88 -9.56 -6.80
CA PRO A 181 -4.05 -11.00 -6.96
C PRO A 181 -5.50 -11.47 -6.78
N ILE A 182 -6.34 -10.67 -6.11
CA ILE A 182 -7.76 -10.98 -5.90
C ILE A 182 -8.54 -10.76 -7.21
N ALA A 183 -8.25 -9.66 -7.90
CA ALA A 183 -8.85 -9.34 -9.20
C ALA A 183 -8.15 -10.04 -10.38
N GLY A 184 -7.00 -10.68 -10.14
CA GLY A 184 -6.17 -11.29 -11.18
C GLY A 184 -5.58 -10.24 -12.14
N VAL A 185 -5.28 -9.06 -11.62
CA VAL A 185 -4.74 -7.93 -12.39
C VAL A 185 -3.25 -7.82 -12.11
N GLY A 186 -2.43 -7.78 -13.15
CA GLY A 186 -1.00 -7.55 -13.08
C GLY A 186 -0.66 -6.12 -12.65
N SER A 187 0.61 -5.88 -12.36
CA SER A 187 1.10 -4.55 -12.01
C SER A 187 1.04 -3.59 -13.19
N VAL A 188 0.65 -2.34 -12.93
CA VAL A 188 0.49 -1.28 -13.94
C VAL A 188 1.23 -0.01 -13.57
N CYS A 189 1.98 0.56 -14.52
CA CYS A 189 2.50 1.91 -14.46
C CYS A 189 1.36 2.91 -14.31
N ASN A 190 1.61 3.88 -13.45
CA ASN A 190 0.66 4.95 -13.15
C ASN A 190 1.35 6.31 -13.31
N LEU A 191 0.64 7.37 -12.92
CA LEU A 191 1.15 8.75 -13.04
C LEU A 191 1.50 9.36 -11.68
N GLY A 192 1.54 8.57 -10.61
CA GLY A 192 1.88 9.05 -9.27
C GLY A 192 0.81 9.94 -8.64
N LYS A 193 -0.46 9.69 -8.94
CA LYS A 193 -1.59 10.41 -8.33
C LYS A 193 -1.87 9.91 -6.93
N ALA A 194 -2.68 10.65 -6.18
CA ALA A 194 -3.18 10.21 -4.88
C ALA A 194 -3.84 8.81 -4.98
N GLY A 195 -3.33 7.84 -4.22
CA GLY A 195 -3.73 6.43 -4.23
C GLY A 195 -3.04 5.53 -5.25
N ASP A 196 -2.28 6.09 -6.19
CA ASP A 196 -1.47 5.30 -7.13
C ASP A 196 -0.33 4.58 -6.38
N GLY A 197 0.04 3.38 -6.83
CA GLY A 197 1.13 2.63 -6.20
C GLY A 197 2.50 3.23 -6.46
N CYS A 198 3.39 3.08 -5.48
CA CYS A 198 4.74 3.63 -5.53
C CYS A 198 5.69 2.76 -4.68
N GLU A 199 6.98 2.84 -4.98
CA GLU A 199 8.06 2.32 -4.14
C GLU A 199 8.87 3.46 -3.50
N SER A 200 8.78 4.66 -4.07
CA SER A 200 9.50 5.85 -3.65
C SER A 200 8.66 7.13 -3.78
N ASP A 201 9.00 8.18 -3.02
CA ASP A 201 8.33 9.49 -3.13
C ASP A 201 8.50 10.13 -4.50
N ALA A 202 9.58 9.78 -5.21
CA ALA A 202 9.86 10.31 -6.54
C ALA A 202 8.81 9.88 -7.57
N ALA A 203 8.14 8.75 -7.35
CA ALA A 203 7.03 8.31 -8.18
C ALA A 203 5.75 9.14 -7.97
N CYS A 204 5.62 9.84 -6.84
CA CYS A 204 4.43 10.59 -6.47
C CYS A 204 4.47 12.01 -7.04
N SER A 205 3.80 12.23 -8.17
CA SER A 205 3.80 13.50 -8.89
C SER A 205 2.72 14.49 -8.43
N ASP A 206 1.70 14.00 -7.72
CA ASP A 206 0.60 14.84 -7.21
C ASP A 206 1.08 15.72 -6.03
N PRO A 207 0.96 17.06 -6.12
CA PRO A 207 1.40 17.95 -5.06
C PRO A 207 0.65 17.76 -3.73
N THR A 208 -0.52 17.12 -3.76
CA THR A 208 -1.32 16.80 -2.56
C THR A 208 -1.02 15.42 -1.98
N ALA A 209 -0.30 14.57 -2.71
CA ALA A 209 -0.01 13.21 -2.30
C ALA A 209 1.44 12.81 -2.64
N GLN A 210 2.42 13.56 -2.11
CA GLN A 210 3.84 13.39 -2.44
C GLN A 210 4.53 12.28 -1.65
N ASP A 211 3.85 11.69 -0.68
CA ASP A 211 4.44 10.74 0.26
C ASP A 211 4.11 9.31 -0.13
N CYS A 212 5.12 8.54 -0.52
CA CYS A 212 4.97 7.12 -0.75
C CYS A 212 5.01 6.37 0.59
N SER A 213 3.88 5.74 0.96
CA SER A 213 3.79 5.04 2.24
C SER A 213 3.03 3.71 2.14
N PRO A 214 3.41 2.69 2.93
CA PRO A 214 2.64 1.45 3.02
C PRO A 214 1.23 1.71 3.54
N VAL A 215 0.23 1.28 2.78
CA VAL A 215 -1.18 1.29 3.19
C VAL A 215 -1.61 -0.11 3.59
N LEU A 216 -1.28 -1.13 2.80
CA LEU A 216 -1.56 -2.53 3.11
C LEU A 216 -0.24 -3.30 3.20
N SER A 217 -0.05 -4.08 4.27
CA SER A 217 1.13 -4.94 4.38
C SER A 217 0.76 -6.30 4.93
N VAL A 218 1.08 -7.32 4.16
CA VAL A 218 1.00 -8.73 4.54
C VAL A 218 2.44 -9.22 4.69
N PRO A 219 2.94 -9.36 5.93
CA PRO A 219 4.34 -9.69 6.17
C PRO A 219 4.80 -10.94 5.40
N GLY A 220 5.84 -10.77 4.58
CA GLY A 220 6.42 -11.86 3.78
C GLY A 220 5.64 -12.26 2.52
N ILE A 221 4.52 -11.59 2.22
CA ILE A 221 3.71 -11.85 1.02
C ILE A 221 3.71 -10.63 0.10
N ILE A 222 3.16 -9.50 0.55
CA ILE A 222 3.00 -8.30 -0.28
C ILE A 222 2.94 -7.05 0.59
N THR A 223 3.55 -5.97 0.10
CA THR A 223 3.38 -4.62 0.67
C THR A 223 2.89 -3.73 -0.44
N VAL A 224 1.72 -3.12 -0.23
CA VAL A 224 1.15 -2.12 -1.12
C VAL A 224 1.45 -0.76 -0.50
N ALA A 225 2.36 -0.04 -1.13
CA ALA A 225 2.61 1.36 -0.85
C ALA A 225 1.99 2.22 -1.93
N THR A 226 1.40 3.33 -1.52
CA THR A 226 0.73 4.26 -2.42
C THR A 226 1.08 5.70 -2.07
N CYS A 227 0.90 6.57 -3.05
CA CYS A 227 1.06 8.01 -2.89
C CYS A 227 -0.08 8.56 -2.02
N GLY A 228 0.27 9.13 -0.87
CA GLY A 228 -0.67 9.70 0.10
C GLY A 228 -0.24 11.09 0.55
N GLU A 229 -1.11 11.72 1.35
CA GLU A 229 -0.89 13.07 1.90
C GLU A 229 0.17 13.10 3.01
N CYS A 230 0.50 11.94 3.59
CA CYS A 230 1.38 11.81 4.73
C CYS A 230 1.97 10.38 4.82
N LYS A 231 3.14 10.23 5.45
CA LYS A 231 3.66 8.90 5.85
C LYS A 231 3.35 8.59 7.31
N THR A 232 3.43 9.63 8.12
CA THR A 232 3.35 9.64 9.57
C THR A 232 2.56 10.85 10.06
N ASP A 233 2.15 10.83 11.33
CA ASP A 233 1.48 11.96 11.99
C ASP A 233 2.30 13.27 11.95
N ALA A 234 3.63 13.17 11.84
CA ALA A 234 4.50 14.34 11.79
C ALA A 234 4.40 15.12 10.47
N ASP A 235 3.94 14.47 9.40
CA ASP A 235 3.77 15.08 8.08
C ASP A 235 2.44 15.88 8.01
N CYS A 236 1.56 15.64 8.98
CA CYS A 236 0.24 16.24 9.01
C CYS A 236 0.19 17.63 9.67
N PRO A 237 -0.71 18.51 9.20
CA PRO A 237 -0.89 19.83 9.79
C PRO A 237 -1.56 19.72 11.18
N ALA A 238 -1.35 20.73 12.03
CA ALA A 238 -1.85 20.73 13.41
C ALA A 238 -3.39 20.61 13.53
N GLN A 239 -4.15 20.98 12.50
CA GLN A 239 -5.62 20.85 12.48
C GLN A 239 -6.07 19.41 12.17
N ALA A 240 -5.21 18.60 11.58
CA ALA A 240 -5.49 17.22 11.17
C ALA A 240 -4.29 16.31 11.46
N PRO A 241 -3.85 16.18 12.73
CA PRO A 241 -2.53 15.65 13.07
C PRO A 241 -2.38 14.13 12.93
N HIS A 242 -3.41 13.41 12.47
CA HIS A 242 -3.40 11.94 12.41
C HIS A 242 -3.31 11.44 10.96
N CYS A 243 -2.24 10.73 10.64
CA CYS A 243 -2.03 10.14 9.33
C CYS A 243 -2.73 8.78 9.25
N THR A 244 -3.95 8.79 8.72
CA THR A 244 -4.88 7.65 8.77
C THR A 244 -5.01 7.00 7.39
N PRO A 245 -4.97 5.67 7.27
CA PRO A 245 -5.24 4.98 6.01
C PRO A 245 -6.72 5.07 5.61
N ASP A 246 -6.94 5.35 4.32
CA ASP A 246 -8.22 5.31 3.63
C ASP A 246 -8.17 4.13 2.65
N TYR A 247 -8.71 2.98 3.06
CA TYR A 247 -8.60 1.73 2.33
C TYR A 247 -9.65 1.61 1.22
N ASP A 248 -9.23 1.11 0.06
CA ASP A 248 -10.11 0.67 -1.01
C ASP A 248 -9.95 -0.86 -1.16
N ILE A 249 -10.78 -1.59 -0.42
CA ILE A 249 -10.71 -3.06 -0.34
C ILE A 249 -11.03 -3.75 -1.68
N PRO A 250 -12.06 -3.33 -2.44
CA PRO A 250 -12.32 -3.89 -3.77
C PRO A 250 -11.11 -3.84 -4.70
N ASP A 251 -10.40 -2.72 -4.71
CA ASP A 251 -9.26 -2.51 -5.60
C ASP A 251 -7.91 -2.94 -4.97
N PHE A 252 -7.93 -3.45 -3.73
CA PHE A 252 -6.74 -3.79 -2.94
C PHE A 252 -5.74 -2.63 -2.89
N SER A 253 -6.27 -1.42 -2.72
CA SER A 253 -5.51 -0.16 -2.75
C SER A 253 -5.92 0.76 -1.60
N GLY A 254 -5.50 2.01 -1.65
CA GLY A 254 -5.85 3.02 -0.67
C GLY A 254 -4.83 4.15 -0.64
N GLN A 255 -4.93 5.03 0.33
CA GLN A 255 -3.98 6.14 0.54
C GLN A 255 -4.01 6.58 1.99
N LYS A 256 -2.90 7.16 2.48
CA LYS A 256 -2.91 7.83 3.78
C LYS A 256 -3.35 9.28 3.64
N LYS A 257 -4.22 9.73 4.55
CA LYS A 257 -4.74 11.09 4.61
C LYS A 257 -4.58 11.67 6.00
N CYS A 258 -4.37 12.98 6.07
CA CYS A 258 -4.37 13.69 7.34
C CYS A 258 -5.80 13.90 7.84
N LYS A 259 -6.09 13.40 9.04
CA LYS A 259 -7.41 13.44 9.68
C LYS A 259 -7.35 14.19 11.00
N ALA A 260 -8.41 14.93 11.29
CA ALA A 260 -8.60 15.55 12.59
C ALA A 260 -8.94 14.49 13.64
N ALA A 261 -8.65 14.80 14.90
CA ALA A 261 -9.05 13.93 16.01
C ALA A 261 -10.58 13.74 16.01
N GLY A 262 -11.04 12.50 16.17
CA GLY A 262 -12.46 12.13 16.19
C GLY A 262 -13.19 12.32 14.86
N SER A 263 -12.49 12.46 13.73
CA SER A 263 -13.11 12.72 12.43
C SER A 263 -13.31 11.47 11.56
N VAL A 264 -12.65 10.37 11.90
CA VAL A 264 -12.75 9.12 11.14
C VAL A 264 -13.99 8.36 11.60
N PRO A 265 -14.98 8.10 10.73
CA PRO A 265 -16.20 7.40 11.12
C PRO A 265 -15.90 5.95 11.51
N ASN A 266 -16.85 5.30 12.19
CA ASN A 266 -16.81 3.85 12.33
C ASN A 266 -16.80 3.19 10.95
N ASP A 267 -16.26 1.97 10.87
CA ASP A 267 -16.11 1.21 9.63
C ASP A 267 -15.11 1.84 8.63
N ALA A 268 -14.24 2.76 9.09
CA ALA A 268 -13.15 3.31 8.29
C ALA A 268 -11.77 2.91 8.85
N GLY A 269 -10.75 3.01 8.00
CA GLY A 269 -9.37 2.65 8.38
C GLY A 269 -8.78 3.57 9.45
N CYS A 270 -7.89 3.02 10.29
CA CYS A 270 -7.12 3.78 11.28
C CYS A 270 -5.70 3.23 11.47
N ASP A 271 -4.81 4.06 12.00
CA ASP A 271 -3.44 3.64 12.33
C ASP A 271 -3.39 2.92 13.68
N PHE A 272 -3.59 1.60 13.65
CA PHE A 272 -3.56 0.74 14.83
C PHE A 272 -2.20 0.77 15.56
N ALA A 273 -1.10 0.99 14.84
CA ALA A 273 0.23 0.99 15.44
C ALA A 273 0.60 2.33 16.11
N GLY A 274 -0.19 3.38 15.86
CA GLY A 274 0.09 4.75 16.27
C GLY A 274 -1.06 5.40 17.00
N THR A 275 -1.54 6.54 16.49
CA THR A 275 -2.54 7.39 17.15
C THR A 275 -3.98 7.13 16.66
N GLY A 276 -4.24 5.96 16.06
CA GLY A 276 -5.51 5.62 15.43
C GLY A 276 -6.75 5.86 16.30
N ASP A 277 -6.69 5.51 17.58
CA ASP A 277 -7.76 5.76 18.56
C ASP A 277 -8.19 7.24 18.59
N GLN A 278 -7.23 8.17 18.49
CA GLN A 278 -7.50 9.61 18.52
C GLN A 278 -8.17 10.10 17.23
N ALA A 279 -7.92 9.44 16.09
CA ALA A 279 -8.53 9.77 14.81
C ALA A 279 -9.98 9.28 14.73
N CYS A 280 -10.29 8.13 15.33
CA CYS A 280 -11.62 7.52 15.33
C CYS A 280 -12.66 8.35 16.09
N ALA A 281 -13.84 8.55 15.51
CA ALA A 281 -14.95 9.30 16.10
C ALA A 281 -15.43 8.71 17.43
N SER A 282 -15.33 7.39 17.57
CA SER A 282 -15.63 6.63 18.78
C SER A 282 -14.50 6.68 19.83
N GLY A 283 -13.27 7.00 19.43
CA GLY A 283 -12.08 6.85 20.26
C GLY A 283 -11.43 5.46 20.23
N PHE A 284 -11.89 4.54 19.38
CA PHE A 284 -11.41 3.15 19.33
C PHE A 284 -11.01 2.72 17.92
N CYS A 285 -9.77 2.27 17.78
CA CYS A 285 -9.17 1.68 16.60
C CYS A 285 -8.81 0.22 16.90
N GLY A 286 -9.62 -0.73 16.39
CA GLY A 286 -9.40 -2.15 16.57
C GLY A 286 -8.54 -2.76 15.46
N GLU A 287 -7.83 -3.85 15.77
CA GLU A 287 -7.08 -4.63 14.77
C GLU A 287 -7.98 -5.70 14.14
N ALA A 288 -8.32 -5.56 12.87
CA ALA A 288 -8.93 -6.61 12.08
C ALA A 288 -7.85 -7.52 11.48
N ASN A 289 -8.06 -8.83 11.63
CA ASN A 289 -7.15 -9.84 11.10
C ASN A 289 -7.84 -10.66 10.00
N VAL A 290 -7.44 -10.44 8.75
CA VAL A 290 -7.97 -11.19 7.61
C VAL A 290 -7.16 -12.47 7.44
N MET A 291 -7.75 -13.58 7.88
CA MET A 291 -7.20 -14.94 7.73
C MET A 291 -5.80 -15.15 8.33
N GLY A 292 -5.39 -14.35 9.32
CA GLY A 292 -4.06 -14.46 9.94
C GLY A 292 -2.93 -13.78 9.14
N LEU A 293 -3.24 -13.17 8.00
CA LEU A 293 -2.26 -12.67 7.05
C LEU A 293 -2.20 -11.14 7.04
N LEU A 294 -3.35 -10.48 6.92
CA LEU A 294 -3.45 -9.03 6.82
C LEU A 294 -3.97 -8.46 8.12
N LYS A 295 -3.23 -7.50 8.69
CA LYS A 295 -3.62 -6.74 9.88
C LYS A 295 -3.99 -5.34 9.46
N LEU A 296 -5.24 -4.93 9.70
CA LEU A 296 -5.73 -3.58 9.41
C LEU A 296 -6.25 -2.94 10.70
N GLY A 297 -5.99 -1.65 10.89
CA GLY A 297 -6.73 -0.87 11.88
C GLY A 297 -8.08 -0.44 11.33
N ILE A 298 -9.17 -0.68 12.06
CA ILE A 298 -10.53 -0.24 11.72
C ILE A 298 -11.16 0.47 12.91
N CYS A 299 -11.74 1.65 12.69
CA CYS A 299 -12.48 2.37 13.72
C CYS A 299 -13.79 1.63 14.05
N GLY A 300 -14.06 1.42 15.34
CA GLY A 300 -15.27 0.77 15.82
C GLY A 300 -15.74 1.34 17.14
N GLU A 301 -16.82 0.82 17.71
CA GLU A 301 -17.46 1.33 18.94
C GLU A 301 -16.73 0.92 20.23
N CYS A 302 -15.88 -0.10 20.17
CA CYS A 302 -15.23 -0.70 21.34
C CYS A 302 -13.90 -1.38 20.97
N ASN A 303 -12.99 -1.54 21.92
CA ASN A 303 -11.81 -2.41 21.76
C ASN A 303 -11.91 -3.67 22.62
N SER A 304 -12.81 -3.68 23.60
CA SER A 304 -13.03 -4.78 24.54
C SER A 304 -14.45 -4.75 25.11
N ASP A 305 -14.89 -5.86 25.72
CA ASP A 305 -16.19 -5.94 26.41
C ASP A 305 -16.36 -4.88 27.52
N ALA A 306 -15.27 -4.33 28.05
CA ALA A 306 -15.30 -3.29 29.07
C ALA A 306 -15.73 -1.92 28.53
N ASP A 307 -15.60 -1.71 27.22
CA ASP A 307 -16.04 -0.48 26.54
C ASP A 307 -17.55 -0.52 26.23
N CYS A 308 -18.17 -1.70 26.34
CA CYS A 308 -19.57 -1.90 26.05
C CYS A 308 -20.48 -1.71 27.27
N PRO A 309 -21.76 -1.31 27.06
CA PRO A 309 -22.79 -1.34 28.09
C PRO A 309 -22.91 -2.72 28.76
N VAL A 310 -23.40 -2.72 30.00
CA VAL A 310 -23.58 -3.95 30.78
C VAL A 310 -24.44 -4.97 30.01
N ASN A 311 -23.93 -6.20 29.87
CA ASN A 311 -24.49 -7.33 29.12
C ASN A 311 -24.37 -7.27 27.59
N GLN A 312 -23.51 -6.41 27.05
CA GLN A 312 -23.08 -6.49 25.64
C GLN A 312 -21.64 -6.97 25.57
N LEU A 313 -21.29 -7.60 24.46
CA LEU A 313 -19.94 -8.02 24.12
C LEU A 313 -19.43 -7.16 22.97
N CYS A 314 -18.14 -6.87 22.99
CA CYS A 314 -17.48 -6.23 21.87
C CYS A 314 -17.19 -7.29 20.81
N THR A 315 -17.69 -7.05 19.59
CA THR A 315 -17.32 -7.88 18.45
C THR A 315 -15.96 -7.46 17.92
N ASP A 316 -15.17 -8.44 17.47
CA ASP A 316 -13.91 -8.13 16.80
C ASP A 316 -14.18 -7.42 15.47
N PRO A 317 -13.38 -6.41 15.10
CA PRO A 317 -13.48 -5.79 13.79
C PRO A 317 -13.13 -6.81 12.69
N GLY A 318 -13.75 -6.64 11.53
CA GLY A 318 -13.64 -7.57 10.40
C GLY A 318 -13.50 -6.86 9.07
N VAL A 319 -13.17 -7.64 8.05
CA VAL A 319 -13.19 -7.20 6.64
C VAL A 319 -14.08 -8.18 5.89
N ASP A 320 -15.12 -7.66 5.25
CA ASP A 320 -15.93 -8.42 4.32
C ASP A 320 -15.33 -8.23 2.91
N LEU A 321 -14.57 -9.23 2.46
CA LEU A 321 -13.93 -9.20 1.14
C LEU A 321 -14.93 -9.38 0.00
N ASP A 322 -16.08 -10.00 0.25
CA ASP A 322 -17.11 -10.21 -0.77
C ASP A 322 -17.86 -8.90 -1.05
N MET A 323 -18.13 -8.13 0.00
CA MET A 323 -18.75 -6.81 -0.08
C MET A 323 -17.74 -5.68 -0.29
N GLY A 324 -16.45 -5.93 -0.05
CA GLY A 324 -15.39 -4.93 -0.10
C GLY A 324 -15.55 -3.83 0.95
N VAL A 325 -16.04 -4.19 2.14
CA VAL A 325 -16.28 -3.23 3.23
C VAL A 325 -15.50 -3.61 4.49
N LEU A 326 -15.14 -2.59 5.25
CA LEU A 326 -14.60 -2.72 6.59
C LEU A 326 -15.77 -2.78 7.58
N LEU A 327 -15.64 -3.59 8.61
CA LEU A 327 -16.61 -3.71 9.69
C LEU A 327 -15.88 -3.38 10.99
N GLY A 328 -16.17 -2.22 11.56
CA GLY A 328 -15.70 -1.85 12.88
C GLY A 328 -16.27 -2.80 13.93
N SER A 329 -15.60 -2.86 15.07
CA SER A 329 -16.14 -3.51 16.27
C SER A 329 -17.43 -2.82 16.70
N VAL A 330 -18.42 -3.59 17.11
CA VAL A 330 -19.70 -3.09 17.65
C VAL A 330 -20.06 -3.77 18.95
N CYS A 331 -20.74 -3.04 19.84
CA CYS A 331 -21.28 -3.61 21.08
C CYS A 331 -22.65 -4.25 20.83
N GLN A 332 -22.77 -5.55 21.07
CA GLN A 332 -24.03 -6.30 20.85
C GLN A 332 -24.32 -7.37 21.91
#